data_AF-A0A1Q3Z3V0-F1
#
_entry.id   AF-A0A1Q3Z3V0-F1
#
_cell.length_a   1.000
_cell.length_b   1.000
_cell.length_c   1.000
_cell.angle_alpha   90.00
_cell.angle_beta   90.00
_cell.angle_gamma   90.00
#
_symmetry.space_group_name_H-M   'P 1'
#
loop_
_entity.id
_entity.type
_entity.pdbx_description
1 polymer ?
#
loop_
_entity_poly.entity_id
_entity_poly.type
_entity_poly.pdbx_seq_one_letter_code
_entity_poly.pdbx_strand_id
1 'polypeptide(L)'
;MSEIDMTSARQRALGAVRIGDVIYGLSGAGNEKLLLVYDVSDDSIFARHITSQTSARFDRADGETKSIPSGGSCRIVSTAALPASRHEIAIGLDHKMRTGKAHPDFVLSKAEIDLLLTSGDFFRAHLLPER
;
A
#
# COMPACT_ATOMS: atom_id res chain seq x y z
N MET A 1 -16.36 -25.46 -24.05
CA MET A 1 -16.00 -25.79 -22.66
C MET A 1 -15.41 -24.52 -22.08
N SER A 2 -16.24 -23.71 -21.43
CA SER A 2 -15.84 -22.39 -20.93
C SER A 2 -15.21 -22.61 -19.57
N GLU A 3 -13.90 -22.35 -19.43
CA GLU A 3 -13.27 -22.19 -18.12
C GLU A 3 -14.02 -21.09 -17.39
N ILE A 4 -14.74 -21.45 -16.32
CA ILE A 4 -15.24 -20.49 -15.37
C ILE A 4 -14.00 -20.01 -14.63
N ASP A 5 -13.55 -18.80 -14.94
CA ASP A 5 -12.51 -18.11 -14.18
C ASP A 5 -13.03 -17.93 -12.74
N MET A 6 -12.69 -18.88 -11.86
CA MET A 6 -12.97 -18.82 -10.43
C MET A 6 -11.97 -17.91 -9.74
N THR A 7 -11.78 -16.69 -10.26
CA THR A 7 -10.96 -15.68 -9.61
C THR A 7 -11.57 -15.36 -8.25
N SER A 8 -10.80 -15.59 -7.18
CA SER A 8 -11.23 -15.23 -5.82
C SER A 8 -11.52 -13.73 -5.71
N ALA A 9 -12.36 -13.34 -4.74
CA ALA A 9 -12.60 -11.93 -4.46
C ALA A 9 -11.30 -11.17 -4.13
N ARG A 10 -10.36 -11.84 -3.46
CA ARG A 10 -9.00 -11.34 -3.21
C ARG A 10 -8.25 -11.07 -4.51
N GLN A 11 -8.15 -12.06 -5.41
CA GLN A 11 -7.48 -11.91 -6.70
C GLN A 11 -8.10 -10.79 -7.54
N ARG A 12 -9.44 -10.66 -7.55
CA ARG A 12 -10.12 -9.56 -8.25
C ARG A 12 -9.73 -8.19 -7.68
N ALA A 13 -9.68 -8.05 -6.35
CA ALA A 13 -9.31 -6.81 -5.70
C ALA A 13 -7.84 -6.42 -5.98
N LEU A 14 -6.91 -7.38 -5.89
CA LEU A 14 -5.50 -7.17 -6.28
C LEU A 14 -5.36 -6.86 -7.78
N GLY A 15 -6.14 -7.54 -8.63
CA GLY A 15 -6.25 -7.30 -10.06
C GLY A 15 -6.75 -5.90 -10.41
N ALA A 16 -7.55 -5.28 -9.54
CA ALA A 16 -8.08 -3.94 -9.71
C ALA A 16 -7.09 -2.82 -9.34
N VAL A 17 -6.01 -3.13 -8.60
CA VAL A 17 -5.01 -2.12 -8.17
C VAL A 17 -4.40 -1.38 -9.37
N ARG A 18 -4.27 -0.07 -9.25
CA ARG A 18 -3.71 0.85 -10.25
C ARG A 18 -2.59 1.72 -9.67
N ILE A 19 -1.83 2.33 -10.55
CA ILE A 19 -0.83 3.35 -10.18
C ILE A 19 -1.55 4.51 -9.48
N GLY A 20 -0.97 4.98 -8.37
CA GLY A 20 -1.54 6.03 -7.54
C GLY A 20 -2.40 5.52 -6.39
N ASP A 21 -2.78 4.23 -6.37
CA ASP A 21 -3.53 3.67 -5.24
C ASP A 21 -2.69 3.68 -3.95
N VAL A 22 -3.36 3.95 -2.83
CA VAL A 22 -2.79 3.78 -1.49
C VAL A 22 -3.35 2.49 -0.91
N ILE A 23 -2.46 1.54 -0.64
CA ILE A 23 -2.79 0.20 -0.15
C ILE A 23 -2.17 -0.04 1.22
N TYR A 24 -2.64 -1.10 1.88
CA TYR A 24 -2.22 -1.44 3.22
C TYR A 24 -1.59 -2.82 3.29
N GLY A 25 -0.42 -2.89 3.93
CA GLY A 25 0.30 -4.14 4.12
C GLY A 25 0.69 -4.38 5.57
N LEU A 26 0.93 -5.64 5.89
CA LEU A 26 1.55 -6.08 7.14
C LEU A 26 2.89 -6.71 6.83
N SER A 27 3.93 -6.37 7.59
CA SER A 27 5.20 -7.09 7.51
C SER A 27 5.07 -8.48 8.14
N GLY A 28 6.05 -9.36 7.93
CA GLY A 28 6.10 -10.65 8.63
C GLY A 28 6.11 -10.56 10.17
N ALA A 29 6.46 -9.39 10.73
CA ALA A 29 6.41 -9.11 12.17
C ALA A 29 5.09 -8.44 12.61
N GLY A 30 4.11 -8.32 11.72
CA GLY A 30 2.83 -7.66 11.98
C GLY A 30 2.87 -6.12 11.92
N ASN A 31 4.01 -5.53 11.53
CA ASN A 31 4.11 -4.07 11.44
C ASN A 31 3.33 -3.55 10.25
N GLU A 32 2.54 -2.53 10.50
CA GLU A 32 1.66 -1.93 9.51
C GLU A 32 2.43 -1.03 8.52
N LYS A 33 1.99 -1.06 7.25
CA LYS A 33 2.61 -0.33 6.15
C LYS A 33 1.56 0.36 5.30
N LEU A 34 1.63 1.69 5.27
CA LEU A 34 0.90 2.52 4.31
C LEU A 34 1.73 2.68 3.04
N LEU A 35 1.25 2.12 1.94
CA LEU A 35 2.03 1.92 0.71
C LEU A 35 1.40 2.71 -0.45
N LEU A 36 2.20 3.46 -1.20
CA LEU A 36 1.78 4.09 -2.45
C LEU A 36 2.23 3.26 -3.64
N VAL A 37 1.29 2.84 -4.48
CA VAL A 37 1.54 2.12 -5.72
C VAL A 37 2.10 3.08 -6.77
N TYR A 38 3.26 2.76 -7.32
CA TYR A 38 3.93 3.61 -8.31
C TYR A 38 4.10 2.94 -9.68
N ASP A 39 3.97 1.61 -9.76
CA ASP A 39 3.97 0.87 -11.01
C ASP A 39 3.14 -0.43 -10.87
N VAL A 40 2.60 -0.92 -11.99
CA VAL A 40 1.82 -2.16 -12.05
C VAL A 40 2.10 -2.90 -13.36
N SER A 41 2.29 -4.22 -13.26
CA SER A 41 2.33 -5.14 -14.39
C SER A 41 1.23 -6.19 -14.27
N ASP A 42 1.15 -7.08 -15.24
CA ASP A 42 0.23 -8.23 -15.24
C ASP A 42 0.46 -9.14 -14.03
N ASP A 43 1.71 -9.29 -13.58
CA ASP A 43 2.09 -10.22 -12.51
C ASP A 43 2.51 -9.54 -11.20
N SER A 44 2.66 -8.21 -11.19
CA SER A 44 3.27 -7.49 -10.08
C SER A 44 2.61 -6.17 -9.76
N ILE A 45 2.66 -5.81 -8.48
CA ILE A 45 2.33 -4.48 -7.97
C ILE A 45 3.61 -3.93 -7.35
N PHE A 46 4.03 -2.73 -7.75
CA PHE A 46 5.19 -2.05 -7.19
C PHE A 46 4.71 -0.90 -6.33
N ALA A 47 5.05 -0.94 -5.04
CA ALA A 47 4.65 0.08 -4.10
C ALA A 47 5.80 0.49 -3.18
N ARG A 48 5.72 1.68 -2.62
CA ARG A 48 6.69 2.19 -1.66
C ARG A 48 6.01 2.56 -0.36
N HIS A 49 6.67 2.29 0.76
CA HIS A 49 6.19 2.70 2.07
C HIS A 49 6.33 4.21 2.21
N ILE A 50 5.21 4.90 2.43
CA ILE A 50 5.15 6.37 2.37
C ILE A 50 6.16 7.02 3.33
N THR A 51 6.36 6.48 4.53
CA THR A 51 7.25 7.12 5.51
C THR A 51 8.71 6.72 5.39
N SER A 52 9.01 5.44 5.10
CA SER A 52 10.42 4.99 4.99
C SER A 52 10.98 5.10 3.58
N GLN A 53 10.12 5.29 2.58
CA GLN A 53 10.46 5.30 1.14
C GLN A 53 11.07 3.97 0.65
N THR A 54 10.94 2.91 1.44
CA THR A 54 11.36 1.56 1.05
C THR A 54 10.40 0.98 0.03
N SER A 55 10.92 0.54 -1.11
CA SER A 55 10.13 -0.08 -2.17
C SER A 55 9.90 -1.57 -1.92
N ALA A 56 8.78 -2.08 -2.40
CA ALA A 56 8.40 -3.49 -2.35
C ALA A 56 7.71 -3.89 -3.66
N ARG A 57 8.05 -5.08 -4.16
CA ARG A 57 7.38 -5.72 -5.28
C ARG A 57 6.50 -6.84 -4.73
N PHE A 58 5.22 -6.81 -5.06
CA PHE A 58 4.25 -7.82 -4.66
C PHE A 58 3.83 -8.66 -5.86
N ASP A 59 3.54 -9.94 -5.62
CA ASP A 59 2.83 -10.78 -6.57
C ASP A 59 1.37 -10.32 -6.66
N ARG A 60 0.88 -10.11 -7.89
CA ARG A 60 -0.47 -9.59 -8.12
C ARG A 60 -1.56 -10.64 -7.89
N ALA A 61 -1.26 -11.93 -8.02
CA ALA A 61 -2.25 -12.98 -7.79
C ALA A 61 -2.59 -13.12 -6.30
N ASP A 62 -1.62 -12.86 -5.42
CA ASP A 62 -1.74 -13.30 -4.04
C ASP A 62 -1.46 -12.19 -2.99
N GLY A 63 -0.78 -11.12 -3.41
CA GLY A 63 -0.49 -9.93 -2.64
C GLY A 63 0.72 -10.07 -1.72
N GLU A 64 1.51 -11.13 -1.82
CA GLU A 64 2.74 -11.32 -1.05
C GLU A 64 3.92 -10.64 -1.72
N THR A 65 4.89 -10.19 -0.93
CA THR A 65 6.14 -9.66 -1.48
C THR A 65 6.91 -10.71 -2.26
N LYS A 66 7.19 -10.43 -3.54
CA LYS A 66 8.22 -11.09 -4.34
C LYS A 66 9.62 -10.64 -3.92
N SER A 67 9.78 -9.35 -3.61
CA SER A 67 11.05 -8.81 -3.14
C SER A 67 10.91 -7.47 -2.41
N ILE A 68 11.81 -7.24 -1.47
CA ILE A 68 12.05 -5.95 -0.79
C ILE A 68 13.58 -5.76 -0.78
N PRO A 69 14.14 -4.65 -1.29
CA PRO A 69 15.60 -4.46 -1.36
C PRO A 69 16.30 -4.53 0.00
N SER A 70 15.65 -4.07 1.08
CA SER A 70 16.16 -4.16 2.45
C SER A 70 15.99 -5.54 3.09
N GLY A 71 15.44 -6.51 2.37
CA GLY A 71 14.99 -7.78 2.93
C GLY A 71 13.67 -7.67 3.70
N GLY A 72 13.15 -8.82 4.11
CA GLY A 72 11.87 -8.96 4.82
C GLY A 72 10.72 -9.41 3.93
N SER A 73 9.55 -9.58 4.55
CA SER A 73 8.30 -9.92 3.88
C SER A 73 7.21 -8.90 4.22
N CYS A 74 6.28 -8.70 3.29
CA CYS A 74 5.07 -7.92 3.48
C CYS A 74 3.92 -8.54 2.68
N ARG A 75 2.72 -8.55 3.25
CA ARG A 75 1.48 -9.00 2.60
C ARG A 75 0.54 -7.82 2.46
N ILE A 76 -0.02 -7.62 1.27
CA ILE A 76 -1.15 -6.70 1.06
C ILE A 76 -2.37 -7.29 1.74
N VAL A 77 -2.93 -6.56 2.69
CA VAL A 77 -4.11 -6.95 3.47
C VAL A 77 -5.32 -6.08 3.17
N SER A 78 -5.15 -4.91 2.56
CA SER A 78 -6.28 -4.10 2.06
C SER A 78 -5.89 -3.29 0.83
N THR A 79 -6.83 -3.18 -0.11
CA THR A 79 -6.77 -2.31 -1.29
C THR A 79 -7.93 -1.32 -1.32
N ALA A 80 -8.61 -1.10 -0.17
CA ALA A 80 -9.75 -0.21 -0.10
C ALA A 80 -9.34 1.23 -0.43
N ALA A 81 -10.10 1.89 -1.30
CA ALA A 81 -9.82 3.26 -1.68
C ALA A 81 -9.99 4.18 -0.46
N LEU A 82 -8.95 4.94 -0.13
CA LEU A 82 -9.06 6.01 0.86
C LEU A 82 -10.09 7.07 0.38
N PRO A 83 -10.81 7.72 1.30
CA PRO A 83 -11.54 8.94 0.97
C PRO A 83 -10.62 9.96 0.28
N ALA A 84 -11.11 10.65 -0.74
CA ALA A 84 -10.30 11.51 -1.62
C ALA A 84 -9.38 12.49 -0.84
N SER A 85 -9.91 13.14 0.20
CA SER A 85 -9.12 14.05 1.03
C SER A 85 -7.95 13.37 1.75
N ARG A 86 -8.13 12.13 2.21
CA ARG A 86 -7.05 11.35 2.86
C ARG A 86 -6.04 10.83 1.83
N HIS A 87 -6.52 10.48 0.63
CA HIS A 87 -5.66 10.08 -0.47
C HIS A 87 -4.72 11.23 -0.88
N GLU A 88 -5.24 12.44 -1.06
CA GLU A 88 -4.43 13.63 -1.38
C GLU A 88 -3.35 13.91 -0.32
N ILE A 89 -3.70 13.78 0.97
CA ILE A 89 -2.73 13.92 2.07
C ILE A 89 -1.65 12.83 1.98
N ALA A 90 -2.01 11.59 1.63
CA ALA A 90 -1.05 10.50 1.47
C ALA A 90 -0.06 10.78 0.31
N ILE A 91 -0.55 11.31 -0.81
CA ILE A 91 0.30 11.72 -1.94
C ILE A 91 1.25 12.86 -1.54
N GLY A 92 0.73 13.89 -0.86
CA GLY A 92 1.52 15.01 -0.36
C GLY A 92 2.60 14.56 0.63
N LEU A 93 2.26 13.66 1.55
CA LEU A 93 3.18 13.08 2.52
C LEU A 93 4.26 12.26 1.85
N ASP A 94 3.92 11.42 0.86
CA ASP A 94 4.90 10.66 0.09
C ASP A 94 5.90 11.56 -0.62
N HIS A 95 5.40 12.59 -1.32
CA HIS A 95 6.25 13.58 -1.97
C HIS A 95 7.20 14.24 -0.98
N LYS A 96 6.66 14.70 0.16
CA LYS A 96 7.42 15.34 1.24
C LYS A 96 8.48 14.42 1.84
N MET A 97 8.15 13.15 2.05
CA MET A 97 9.10 12.15 2.56
C MET A 97 10.23 11.86 1.58
N ARG A 98 9.94 11.88 0.28
CA ARG A 98 10.92 11.66 -0.79
C ARG A 98 11.88 12.84 -0.97
N THR A 99 11.42 14.08 -0.80
CA THR A 99 12.23 15.28 -1.07
C THR A 99 12.80 15.95 0.18
N GLY A 100 12.19 15.75 1.35
CA GLY A 100 12.34 16.66 2.47
C GLY A 100 13.08 16.15 3.71
N LYS A 101 13.38 14.85 3.83
CA LYS A 101 13.88 14.28 5.12
C LYS A 101 15.20 14.86 5.62
N ALA A 102 16.03 15.42 4.74
CA ALA A 102 17.30 16.05 5.12
C ALA A 102 17.15 17.53 5.53
N HIS A 103 15.94 18.10 5.45
CA HIS A 103 15.71 19.51 5.74
C HIS A 103 15.47 19.74 7.25
N PRO A 104 16.12 20.72 7.88
CA PRO A 104 15.93 21.01 9.31
C PRO A 104 14.48 21.39 9.66
N ASP A 105 13.73 21.92 8.70
CA ASP A 105 12.30 22.27 8.86
C ASP A 105 11.33 21.12 8.53
N PHE A 106 11.82 19.87 8.50
CA PHE A 106 10.95 18.72 8.27
C PHE A 106 10.00 18.53 9.46
N VAL A 107 8.76 18.99 9.31
CA VAL A 107 7.71 18.85 10.32
C VAL A 107 6.45 18.34 9.66
N LEU A 108 5.83 17.30 10.23
CA LEU A 108 4.55 16.79 9.75
C LEU A 108 3.41 17.78 10.07
N SER A 109 2.50 17.97 9.12
CA SER A 109 1.27 18.72 9.39
C SER A 109 0.33 17.90 10.27
N LYS A 110 -0.63 18.56 10.92
CA LYS A 110 -1.66 17.86 11.69
C LYS A 110 -2.41 16.82 10.85
N ALA A 111 -2.73 17.15 9.61
CA ALA A 111 -3.43 16.24 8.69
C ALA A 111 -2.59 15.00 8.32
N GLU A 112 -1.27 15.16 8.15
CA GLU A 112 -0.35 14.04 7.90
C GLU A 112 -0.23 13.13 9.13
N ILE A 113 -0.15 13.72 10.33
CA ILE A 113 -0.15 12.97 11.59
C ILE A 113 -1.45 12.19 11.74
N ASP A 114 -2.60 12.86 11.57
CA ASP A 114 -3.92 12.25 11.68
C ASP A 114 -4.09 11.11 10.65
N LEU A 115 -3.58 11.27 9.42
CA LEU A 115 -3.55 10.21 8.42
C LEU A 115 -2.78 8.98 8.93
N LEU A 116 -1.56 9.16 9.44
CA LEU A 116 -0.72 8.06 9.90
C LEU A 116 -1.33 7.32 11.10
N LEU A 117 -1.97 8.06 12.02
CA LEU A 117 -2.56 7.49 13.22
C LEU A 117 -3.89 6.76 12.94
N THR A 118 -4.64 7.16 11.92
CA THR A 118 -6.01 6.65 11.69
C THR A 118 -6.16 5.75 10.47
N SER A 119 -5.17 5.69 9.58
CA SER A 119 -5.25 4.84 8.37
C SER A 119 -5.39 3.36 8.73
N GLY A 120 -4.74 2.90 9.81
CA GLY A 120 -4.82 1.50 10.21
C GLY A 120 -6.22 1.04 10.55
N ASP A 121 -6.99 1.85 11.28
CA ASP A 121 -8.39 1.53 11.59
C ASP A 121 -9.25 1.44 10.33
N PHE A 122 -9.05 2.38 9.39
CA PHE A 122 -9.76 2.35 8.11
C PHE A 122 -9.48 1.05 7.35
N PHE A 123 -8.22 0.66 7.18
CA PHE A 123 -7.89 -0.53 6.39
C PHE A 123 -8.24 -1.84 7.10
N ARG A 124 -8.15 -1.90 8.44
CA ARG A 124 -8.60 -3.06 9.23
C ARG A 124 -10.11 -3.30 9.12
N ALA A 125 -10.89 -2.26 8.91
CA ALA A 125 -12.33 -2.41 8.63
C ALA A 125 -12.64 -2.91 7.20
N HIS A 126 -11.64 -2.93 6.31
CA HIS A 126 -11.80 -3.27 4.89
C HIS A 126 -10.73 -4.26 4.42
N LEU A 127 -10.49 -5.30 5.22
CA LEU A 127 -9.51 -6.34 4.87
C LEU A 127 -9.94 -7.10 3.62
N LEU A 128 -8.96 -7.45 2.79
CA LEU A 128 -9.13 -8.44 1.75
C LEU A 128 -9.55 -9.78 2.39
N PRO A 129 -10.42 -10.56 1.74
CA PRO A 129 -10.71 -11.91 2.18
C PRO A 129 -9.42 -12.74 2.31
N GLU A 130 -9.45 -13.68 3.25
CA GLU A 130 -8.44 -14.74 3.31
C GLU A 130 -8.50 -15.60 2.04
N ARG A 131 -7.39 -16.28 1.75
CA ARG A 131 -7.26 -17.13 0.56
C ARG A 131 -8.19 -18.34 0.63
#